data_AF-A0A847NL85-F1
#
_entry.id   AF-A0A847NL85-F1
#
_cell.length_a   1.000
_cell.length_b   1.000
_cell.length_c   1.000
_cell.angle_alpha   90.00
_cell.angle_beta   90.00
_cell.angle_gamma   90.00
#
_symmetry.space_group_name_H-M   'P 1'
#
loop_
_entity.id
_entity.type
_entity.pdbx_description
1 polymer ?
#
loop_
_entity_poly.entity_id
_entity_poly.type
_entity_poly.pdbx_seq_one_letter_code
_entity_poly.pdbx_strand_id
1 'polypeptide(L)'
;MPKNEVIYKFIILLLLFILAITITLTALMFVSGSYGLYALHIHKFSGVLFLFVMALHILTRRDKLKKITTEFIKIITSKNRRVYIDSDEIASKYSNLTLSETLQTLDIKKSDIKPLFEKYDIKFQADELISEIATKNKRKEISLFALLLEAKFEANLKNSTSKNPI
;
A
#
# COMPACT_ATOMS: atom_id res chain seq x y z
N MET A 1 -11.21 -20.55 4.95
CA MET A 1 -11.28 -19.97 6.31
C MET A 1 -12.16 -20.88 7.15
N PRO A 2 -11.73 -21.32 8.34
CA PRO A 2 -12.45 -22.36 9.06
C PRO A 2 -13.79 -21.82 9.58
N LYS A 3 -14.87 -22.62 9.42
CA LYS A 3 -16.28 -22.21 9.69
C LYS A 3 -16.50 -21.67 11.11
N ASN A 4 -15.73 -22.18 12.07
CA ASN A 4 -15.72 -21.77 13.48
C ASN A 4 -15.27 -20.32 13.69
N GLU A 5 -14.33 -19.81 12.90
CA GLU A 5 -13.78 -18.47 13.05
C GLU A 5 -14.80 -17.39 12.67
N VAL A 6 -15.61 -17.65 11.64
CA VAL A 6 -16.69 -16.76 11.22
C VAL A 6 -17.79 -16.70 12.27
N ILE A 7 -18.19 -17.87 12.81
CA ILE A 7 -19.22 -17.98 13.85
C ILE A 7 -18.77 -17.25 15.11
N TYR A 8 -17.54 -17.45 15.57
CA TYR A 8 -17.02 -16.78 16.77
C TYR A 8 -16.98 -15.25 16.62
N LYS A 9 -16.55 -14.73 15.45
CA LYS A 9 -16.55 -13.29 15.17
C LYS A 9 -17.97 -12.70 15.19
N PHE A 10 -18.95 -13.44 14.67
CA PHE A 10 -20.34 -13.03 14.67
C PHE A 10 -20.91 -13.01 16.10
N ILE A 11 -20.62 -14.03 16.91
CA ILE A 11 -21.06 -14.10 18.31
C ILE A 11 -20.50 -12.93 19.12
N ILE A 12 -19.21 -12.60 18.98
CA ILE A 12 -18.62 -11.44 19.67
C ILE A 12 -19.34 -10.15 19.28
N LEU A 13 -19.60 -9.96 17.99
CA LEU A 13 -20.25 -8.74 17.49
C LEU A 13 -21.68 -8.63 18.02
N LEU A 14 -22.43 -9.74 18.01
CA LEU A 14 -23.78 -9.83 18.55
C LEU A 14 -23.79 -9.53 20.07
N LEU A 15 -22.83 -10.08 20.82
CA LEU A 15 -22.70 -9.84 22.25
C LEU A 15 -22.39 -8.37 22.56
N LEU A 16 -21.48 -7.74 21.80
CA LEU A 16 -21.20 -6.31 21.91
C LEU A 16 -22.46 -5.46 21.66
N PHE A 17 -23.24 -5.82 20.65
CA PHE A 17 -24.46 -5.10 20.30
C PHE A 17 -25.52 -5.18 21.40
N ILE A 18 -25.76 -6.38 21.96
CA ILE A 18 -26.68 -6.58 23.07
C ILE A 18 -26.22 -5.77 24.29
N LEU A 19 -24.94 -5.85 24.65
CA LEU A 19 -24.38 -5.10 25.79
C LEU A 19 -24.49 -3.58 25.58
N ALA A 20 -24.25 -3.08 24.36
CA ALA A 20 -24.44 -1.66 24.05
C ALA A 20 -25.90 -1.22 24.25
N ILE A 21 -26.87 -2.01 23.81
CA ILE A 21 -28.30 -1.74 24.04
C ILE A 21 -28.61 -1.74 25.54
N THR A 22 -28.14 -2.74 26.29
CA THR A 22 -28.38 -2.82 27.74
C THR A 22 -27.80 -1.62 28.48
N ILE A 23 -26.56 -1.21 28.16
CA ILE A 23 -25.92 -0.02 28.75
C ILE A 23 -26.72 1.24 28.40
N THR A 24 -27.17 1.37 27.15
CA THR A 24 -27.92 2.54 26.69
C THR A 24 -29.29 2.64 27.37
N LEU A 25 -30.04 1.53 27.44
CA LEU A 25 -31.34 1.49 28.11
C LEU A 25 -31.22 1.77 29.60
N THR A 26 -30.23 1.17 30.27
CA THR A 26 -30.01 1.42 31.70
C THR A 26 -29.50 2.84 31.97
N ALA A 27 -28.72 3.44 31.06
CA ALA A 27 -28.36 4.85 31.13
C ALA A 27 -29.58 5.77 30.92
N LEU A 28 -30.50 5.43 30.02
CA LEU A 28 -31.74 6.18 29.83
C LEU A 28 -32.62 6.13 31.09
N MET A 29 -32.75 4.95 31.70
CA MET A 29 -33.48 4.78 32.97
C MET A 29 -32.84 5.58 34.11
N PHE A 30 -31.51 5.73 34.11
CA PHE A 30 -30.78 6.58 35.05
C PHE A 30 -31.14 8.06 34.89
N VAL A 31 -31.12 8.56 33.65
CA VAL A 31 -31.45 9.96 33.34
C VAL A 31 -32.91 10.27 33.65
N SER A 32 -33.82 9.33 33.38
CA SER A 32 -35.26 9.49 33.66
C SER A 32 -35.64 9.35 35.14
N GLY A 33 -34.69 9.14 36.04
CA GLY A 33 -34.92 9.02 37.49
C GLY A 33 -35.62 7.72 37.93
N SER A 34 -35.97 6.83 36.99
CA SER A 34 -36.60 5.51 37.25
C SER A 34 -35.53 4.45 37.54
N TYR A 35 -34.58 4.78 38.43
CA TYR A 35 -33.36 4.00 38.57
C TYR A 35 -33.33 3.22 39.88
N GLY A 36 -33.51 1.89 39.77
CA GLY A 36 -33.41 0.97 40.89
C GLY A 36 -32.00 0.39 41.08
N LEU A 37 -31.72 -0.13 42.28
CA LEU A 37 -30.47 -0.85 42.62
C LEU A 37 -30.15 -1.97 41.62
N TYR A 38 -31.17 -2.70 41.17
CA TYR A 38 -31.00 -3.79 40.19
C TYR A 38 -30.51 -3.28 38.83
N ALA A 39 -31.07 -2.15 38.35
CA ALA A 39 -30.62 -1.52 37.10
C ALA A 39 -29.17 -1.01 37.20
N LEU A 40 -28.75 -0.55 38.39
CA LEU A 40 -27.36 -0.16 38.66
C LEU A 40 -26.37 -1.31 38.58
N HIS A 41 -26.72 -2.45 39.17
CA HIS A 41 -25.88 -3.64 39.10
C HIS A 41 -25.76 -4.13 37.65
N ILE A 42 -26.87 -4.19 36.90
CA ILE A 42 -26.86 -4.55 35.48
C ILE A 42 -26.00 -3.58 34.68
N HIS A 43 -26.18 -2.27 34.84
CA HIS A 43 -25.42 -1.27 34.09
C HIS A 43 -23.91 -1.41 34.33
N LYS A 44 -23.49 -1.50 35.59
CA LYS A 44 -22.08 -1.66 35.97
C LYS A 44 -21.50 -2.96 35.42
N PHE A 45 -22.22 -4.07 35.61
CA PHE A 45 -21.76 -5.37 35.13
C PHE A 45 -21.65 -5.41 33.60
N SER A 46 -22.69 -4.94 32.90
CA SER A 46 -22.69 -4.84 31.44
C SER A 46 -21.59 -3.91 30.93
N GLY A 47 -21.34 -2.79 31.60
CA GLY A 47 -20.25 -1.86 31.25
C GLY A 47 -18.88 -2.50 31.35
N VAL A 48 -18.58 -3.17 32.48
CA VAL A 48 -17.30 -3.90 32.65
C VAL A 48 -17.17 -5.02 31.62
N LEU A 49 -18.23 -5.81 31.43
CA LEU A 49 -18.22 -6.91 30.47
C LEU A 49 -18.06 -6.41 29.03
N PHE A 50 -18.66 -5.28 28.67
CA PHE A 50 -18.52 -4.65 27.36
C PHE A 50 -17.07 -4.26 27.09
N LEU A 51 -16.36 -3.69 28.06
CA LEU A 51 -14.94 -3.35 27.92
C LEU A 51 -14.08 -4.61 27.68
N PHE A 52 -14.32 -5.69 28.41
CA PHE A 52 -13.60 -6.96 28.22
C PHE A 52 -13.86 -7.56 26.84
N VAL A 53 -15.12 -7.64 26.41
CA VAL A 53 -15.48 -8.20 25.10
C VAL A 53 -14.96 -7.31 23.97
N MET A 54 -14.99 -5.98 24.14
CA MET A 54 -14.42 -5.03 23.19
C MET A 54 -12.91 -5.22 23.05
N ALA A 55 -12.18 -5.37 24.16
CA ALA A 55 -10.75 -5.64 24.14
C ALA A 55 -10.44 -6.96 23.40
N LEU A 56 -11.20 -8.03 23.67
CA LEU A 56 -11.09 -9.30 22.94
C LEU A 56 -11.40 -9.12 21.44
N HIS A 57 -12.41 -8.33 21.08
CA HIS A 57 -12.74 -8.02 19.70
C HIS A 57 -11.58 -7.32 18.98
N ILE A 58 -10.97 -6.33 19.63
CA ILE A 58 -9.82 -5.59 19.13
C ILE A 58 -8.62 -6.53 18.93
N LEU A 59 -8.33 -7.40 19.91
CA LEU A 59 -7.24 -8.38 19.84
C LEU A 59 -7.45 -9.40 18.71
N THR A 60 -8.68 -9.88 18.52
CA THR A 60 -9.02 -10.79 17.41
C THR A 60 -9.00 -10.11 16.04
N ARG A 61 -8.99 -8.77 16.01
CA ARG A 61 -8.87 -7.93 14.80
C ARG A 61 -7.47 -7.28 14.66
N ARG A 62 -6.48 -7.68 15.47
CA ARG A 62 -5.15 -7.05 15.56
C ARG A 62 -4.44 -6.85 14.22
N ASP A 63 -4.61 -7.76 13.26
CA ASP A 63 -3.92 -7.66 11.97
C ASP A 63 -4.49 -6.52 11.11
N LYS A 64 -5.80 -6.26 11.22
CA LYS A 64 -6.44 -5.08 10.61
C LYS A 64 -5.99 -3.79 11.28
N LEU A 65 -5.86 -3.80 12.60
CA LEU A 65 -5.38 -2.65 13.36
C LEU A 65 -3.92 -2.33 13.05
N LYS A 66 -3.04 -3.33 13.01
CA LYS A 66 -1.64 -3.15 12.57
C LYS A 66 -1.57 -2.52 11.19
N LYS A 67 -2.42 -2.94 10.25
CA LYS A 67 -2.48 -2.34 8.90
C LYS A 67 -2.91 -0.87 8.97
N ILE A 68 -3.99 -0.56 9.68
CA ILE A 68 -4.49 0.81 9.84
C ILE A 68 -3.46 1.70 10.56
N THR A 69 -2.86 1.23 11.65
CA THR A 69 -1.81 1.94 12.38
C THR A 69 -0.57 2.15 11.53
N THR A 70 -0.17 1.17 10.70
CA THR A 70 0.95 1.33 9.78
C THR A 70 0.65 2.40 8.72
N GLU A 71 -0.55 2.40 8.13
CA GLU A 71 -0.97 3.43 7.19
C GLU A 71 -1.10 4.80 7.88
N PHE A 72 -1.63 4.86 9.10
CA PHE A 72 -1.76 6.10 9.88
C PHE A 72 -0.40 6.68 10.26
N ILE A 73 0.54 5.84 10.74
CA ILE A 73 1.93 6.23 10.99
C ILE A 73 2.58 6.68 9.68
N LYS A 74 2.35 5.99 8.56
CA LYS A 74 2.86 6.39 7.24
C LYS A 74 2.31 7.75 6.78
N ILE A 75 1.03 8.05 7.06
CA ILE A 75 0.40 9.35 6.79
C ILE A 75 1.02 10.45 7.69
N ILE A 76 1.16 10.19 8.99
CA ILE A 76 1.76 11.15 9.94
C ILE A 76 3.26 11.35 9.68
N THR A 77 3.96 10.28 9.28
CA THR A 77 5.40 10.26 9.00
C THR A 77 5.70 10.68 7.55
N SER A 78 4.68 11.08 6.77
CA SER A 78 4.78 11.42 5.34
C SER A 78 5.69 12.63 5.01
N LYS A 79 6.39 13.19 5.99
CA LYS A 79 7.57 14.03 5.72
C LYS A 79 8.72 13.24 5.05
N ASN A 80 8.74 11.91 5.13
CA ASN A 80 9.68 11.08 4.36
C ASN A 80 8.96 10.28 3.26
N ARG A 81 8.88 10.90 2.08
CA ARG A 81 8.39 10.31 0.83
C ARG A 81 9.01 8.94 0.55
N ARG A 82 8.24 7.87 0.73
CA ARG A 82 8.32 6.74 -0.22
C ARG A 82 7.24 6.96 -1.25
N VAL A 83 7.67 7.38 -2.44
CA VAL A 83 6.78 7.51 -3.59
C VAL A 83 6.29 6.09 -3.91
N TYR A 84 5.02 5.82 -3.60
CA TYR A 84 4.33 4.69 -4.21
C TYR A 84 4.09 5.12 -5.65
N ILE A 85 5.07 4.88 -6.52
CA ILE A 85 4.94 5.27 -7.93
C ILE A 85 4.05 4.20 -8.57
N ASP A 86 2.85 4.60 -8.96
CA ASP A 86 1.96 3.73 -9.72
C ASP A 86 2.60 3.43 -11.08
N SER A 87 2.50 2.19 -11.55
CA SER A 87 3.00 1.82 -12.88
C SER A 87 2.36 2.66 -13.98
N ASP A 88 1.11 3.09 -13.79
CA ASP A 88 0.38 3.92 -14.75
C ASP A 88 0.86 5.39 -14.71
N GLU A 89 1.27 5.87 -13.52
CA GLU A 89 1.89 7.20 -13.34
C GLU A 89 3.32 7.23 -13.94
N ILE A 90 4.09 6.15 -13.81
CA ILE A 90 5.37 6.00 -14.53
C ILE A 90 5.12 5.99 -16.03
N ALA A 91 4.25 5.10 -16.51
CA ALA A 91 4.01 4.93 -17.93
C ALA A 91 3.59 6.26 -18.58
N SER A 92 2.61 6.97 -18.03
CA SER A 92 2.16 8.26 -18.55
C SER A 92 3.24 9.35 -18.55
N LYS A 93 4.13 9.35 -17.56
CA LYS A 93 5.24 10.32 -17.50
C LYS A 93 6.32 10.06 -18.56
N TYR A 94 6.62 8.80 -18.87
CA TYR A 94 7.64 8.44 -19.86
C TYR A 94 7.09 8.29 -21.28
N SER A 95 5.79 8.02 -21.43
CA SER A 95 5.09 7.92 -22.73
C SER A 95 5.21 9.19 -23.58
N ASN A 96 5.20 10.35 -22.91
CA ASN A 96 5.28 11.67 -23.54
C ASN A 96 6.73 12.17 -23.75
N LEU A 97 7.74 11.39 -23.37
CA LEU A 97 9.14 11.77 -23.55
C LEU A 97 9.72 11.05 -24.78
N THR A 98 10.57 11.75 -25.51
CA THR A 98 11.40 11.13 -26.55
C THR A 98 12.45 10.23 -25.92
N LEU A 99 12.95 9.26 -26.68
CA LEU A 99 14.08 8.45 -26.23
C LEU A 99 15.23 9.33 -25.75
N SER A 100 15.67 10.31 -26.56
CA SER A 100 16.76 11.22 -26.20
C SER A 100 16.55 11.99 -24.89
N GLU A 101 15.35 12.52 -24.63
CA GLU A 101 15.01 13.20 -23.36
C GLU A 101 15.01 12.26 -22.17
N THR A 102 14.54 11.03 -22.38
CA THR A 102 14.53 9.99 -21.34
C THR A 102 15.96 9.61 -20.94
N LEU A 103 16.89 9.55 -21.89
CA LEU A 103 18.30 9.27 -21.63
C LEU A 103 18.98 10.41 -20.87
N GLN A 104 18.67 11.65 -21.24
CA GLN A 104 19.20 12.83 -20.54
C GLN A 104 18.66 12.89 -19.10
N THR A 105 17.37 12.63 -18.91
CA THR A 105 16.73 12.59 -17.58
C THR A 105 17.32 11.48 -16.70
N LEU A 106 17.66 10.35 -17.30
CA LEU A 106 18.24 9.22 -16.60
C LEU A 106 19.77 9.26 -16.53
N ASP A 107 20.44 10.26 -17.11
CA ASP A 107 21.90 10.37 -17.19
C ASP A 107 22.56 9.10 -17.78
N ILE A 108 22.01 8.61 -18.89
CA ILE A 108 22.50 7.41 -19.59
C ILE A 108 23.17 7.83 -20.90
N LYS A 109 24.36 7.28 -21.19
CA LYS A 109 25.03 7.50 -22.47
C LYS A 109 24.37 6.68 -23.58
N LYS A 110 24.17 7.30 -24.75
CA LYS A 110 23.59 6.64 -25.94
C LYS A 110 24.35 5.36 -26.36
N SER A 111 25.65 5.26 -26.04
CA SER A 111 26.49 4.08 -26.31
C SER A 111 26.06 2.82 -25.57
N ASP A 112 25.47 2.97 -24.39
CA ASP A 112 25.22 1.85 -23.46
C ASP A 112 23.89 1.14 -23.75
N ILE A 113 23.08 1.75 -24.62
CA ILE A 113 21.70 1.34 -24.91
C ILE A 113 21.62 0.51 -26.17
N LYS A 114 22.44 0.86 -27.18
CA LYS A 114 22.54 0.14 -28.44
C LYS A 114 22.74 -1.38 -28.26
N PRO A 115 23.71 -1.87 -27.45
CA PRO A 115 23.87 -3.31 -27.26
C PRO A 115 22.67 -3.95 -26.53
N LEU A 116 21.97 -3.20 -25.66
CA LEU A 116 20.81 -3.70 -24.93
C LEU A 116 19.59 -3.81 -25.86
N PHE A 117 19.33 -2.79 -26.67
CA PHE A 117 18.23 -2.79 -27.63
C PHE A 117 18.45 -3.83 -28.73
N GLU A 118 19.70 -4.05 -29.17
CA GLU A 118 20.05 -5.16 -30.08
C GLU A 118 19.84 -6.53 -29.41
N LYS A 119 20.21 -6.69 -28.14
CA LYS A 119 19.99 -7.94 -27.37
C LYS A 119 18.50 -8.30 -27.22
N TYR A 120 17.62 -7.30 -27.14
CA TYR A 120 16.17 -7.51 -26.97
C TYR A 120 15.35 -7.33 -28.27
N ASP A 121 16.02 -7.24 -29.43
CA ASP A 121 15.45 -7.00 -30.77
C ASP A 121 14.49 -5.79 -30.83
N ILE A 122 14.90 -4.69 -30.19
CA ILE A 122 14.11 -3.47 -30.09
C ILE A 122 14.56 -2.50 -31.19
N LYS A 123 13.64 -2.21 -32.12
CA LYS A 123 13.85 -1.23 -33.19
C LYS A 123 13.51 0.16 -32.66
N PHE A 124 14.47 1.08 -32.70
CA PHE A 124 14.30 2.44 -32.22
C PHE A 124 14.96 3.46 -33.16
N GLN A 125 14.42 4.68 -33.20
CA GLN A 125 15.06 5.87 -33.75
C GLN A 125 15.32 6.88 -32.63
N ALA A 126 16.34 7.74 -32.80
CA ALA A 126 16.84 8.60 -31.71
C ALA A 126 15.83 9.66 -31.21
N ASP A 127 14.77 9.91 -31.98
CA ASP A 127 13.78 10.98 -31.74
C ASP A 127 12.33 10.46 -31.70
N GLU A 128 12.13 9.13 -31.69
CA GLU A 128 10.79 8.53 -31.48
C GLU A 128 10.38 8.63 -30.00
N LEU A 129 9.07 8.78 -29.76
CA LEU A 129 8.51 8.74 -28.40
C LEU A 129 8.62 7.32 -27.82
N ILE A 130 8.77 7.21 -26.50
CA ILE A 130 8.80 5.89 -25.82
C ILE A 130 7.51 5.09 -26.11
N SER A 131 6.37 5.78 -26.24
CA SER A 131 5.09 5.19 -26.64
C SER A 131 5.13 4.59 -28.05
N GLU A 132 5.69 5.31 -29.01
CA GLU A 132 5.83 4.85 -30.39
C GLU A 132 6.77 3.64 -30.50
N ILE A 133 7.89 3.67 -29.77
CA ILE A 133 8.82 2.53 -29.66
C ILE A 133 8.10 1.34 -29.02
N ALA A 134 7.29 1.55 -27.99
CA ALA A 134 6.51 0.50 -27.33
C ALA A 134 5.53 -0.18 -28.31
N THR A 135 4.75 0.62 -29.02
CA THR A 135 3.77 0.13 -30.01
C THR A 135 4.44 -0.61 -31.15
N LYS A 136 5.51 -0.05 -31.74
CA LYS A 136 6.26 -0.64 -32.86
C LYS A 136 6.87 -2.00 -32.51
N ASN A 137 7.32 -2.16 -31.28
CA ASN A 137 7.94 -3.39 -30.79
C ASN A 137 6.97 -4.32 -30.04
N LYS A 138 5.65 -4.01 -30.04
CA LYS A 138 4.60 -4.75 -29.31
C LYS A 138 4.94 -4.97 -27.82
N ARG A 139 5.58 -3.99 -27.19
CA ARG A 139 5.96 -4.01 -25.77
C ARG A 139 5.16 -2.97 -24.99
N LYS A 140 5.13 -3.11 -23.67
CA LYS A 140 4.57 -2.10 -22.78
C LYS A 140 5.62 -1.02 -22.51
N GLU A 141 5.18 0.23 -22.40
CA GLU A 141 6.05 1.39 -22.11
C GLU A 141 6.84 1.21 -20.81
N ILE A 142 6.20 0.67 -19.77
CA ILE A 142 6.86 0.36 -18.49
C ILE A 142 8.00 -0.65 -18.63
N SER A 143 7.91 -1.57 -19.60
CA SER A 143 8.96 -2.55 -19.89
C SER A 143 10.16 -1.91 -20.57
N LEU A 144 9.95 -0.93 -21.45
CA LEU A 144 11.04 -0.12 -22.02
C LEU A 144 11.72 0.71 -20.94
N PHE A 145 10.95 1.32 -20.05
CA PHE A 145 11.51 2.05 -18.91
C PHE A 145 12.35 1.16 -18.00
N ALA A 146 11.89 -0.06 -17.69
CA ALA A 146 12.66 -1.04 -16.92
C ALA A 146 13.99 -1.41 -17.60
N LEU A 147 14.00 -1.58 -18.93
CA LEU A 147 15.21 -1.86 -19.69
C LEU A 147 16.21 -0.68 -19.66
N LEU A 148 15.71 0.56 -19.71
CA LEU A 148 16.57 1.74 -19.58
C LEU A 148 17.18 1.83 -18.18
N LEU A 149 16.43 1.49 -17.13
CA LEU A 149 16.98 1.38 -15.78
C LEU A 149 18.03 0.27 -15.69
N GLU A 150 17.78 -0.89 -16.28
CA GLU A 150 18.75 -1.99 -16.34
C GLU A 150 20.07 -1.54 -17.01
N ALA A 151 19.98 -0.85 -18.15
CA ALA A 151 21.16 -0.27 -18.82
C ALA A 151 21.92 0.71 -17.91
N LYS A 152 21.22 1.57 -17.16
CA LYS A 152 21.83 2.48 -16.18
C LYS A 152 22.52 1.72 -15.04
N PHE A 153 21.89 0.66 -14.53
CA PHE A 153 22.47 -0.17 -13.47
C PHE A 153 23.71 -0.90 -13.97
N GLU A 154 23.66 -1.51 -15.16
CA GLU A 154 24.82 -2.18 -15.76
C GLU A 154 25.99 -1.21 -16.03
N ALA A 155 25.71 -0.01 -16.54
CA ALA A 155 26.73 1.02 -16.75
C ALA A 155 27.38 1.45 -15.43
N ASN A 156 26.58 1.65 -14.38
CA ASN A 156 27.08 1.98 -13.04
C ASN A 156 27.90 0.84 -12.41
N LEU A 157 27.51 -0.42 -12.63
CA LEU A 157 28.27 -1.58 -12.17
C LEU A 157 29.63 -1.66 -12.86
N LYS A 158 29.69 -1.49 -14.19
CA LYS A 158 30.95 -1.46 -14.96
C LYS A 158 31.89 -0.32 -14.53
N ASN A 159 31.33 0.86 -14.25
CA ASN A 159 32.08 2.01 -13.75
C ASN A 159 32.57 1.81 -12.31
N SER A 160 31.87 1.02 -11.50
CA SER A 160 32.27 0.66 -10.14
C SER A 160 33.41 -0.38 -10.13
N THR A 161 33.35 -1.38 -11.01
CA THR A 161 34.42 -2.40 -11.14
C THR A 161 35.69 -1.86 -11.79
N SER A 162 35.61 -0.80 -12.59
CA SER A 162 36.78 -0.12 -13.20
C SER A 162 37.58 0.74 -12.19
N LYS A 163 36.97 1.17 -11.08
CA LYS A 163 37.62 2.00 -10.05
C LYS A 163 38.41 1.22 -8.98
N ASN A 164 38.45 -0.11 -9.05
CA ASN A 164 39.32 -0.95 -8.23
C ASN A 164 40.06 -1.94 -9.14
N PRO A 165 41.16 -1.52 -9.79
CA PRO A 165 42.11 -2.47 -10.31
C PRO A 165 42.83 -3.10 -9.12
N ILE A 166 42.71 -4.43 -8.97
CA ILE A 166 43.65 -5.24 -8.19
C ILE A 166 45.03 -5.15 -8.85
#